data_AF-A0A0M1JGE7-F1
#
_entry.id   AF-A0A0M1JGE7-F1
#
_cell.length_a   1.000
_cell.length_b   1.000
_cell.length_c   1.000
_cell.angle_alpha   90.00
_cell.angle_beta   90.00
_cell.angle_gamma   90.00
#
_symmetry.space_group_name_H-M   'P 1'
#
loop_
_entity.id
_entity.type
_entity.pdbx_description
1 polymer ?
#
loop_
_entity_poly.entity_id
_entity_poly.type
_entity_poly.pdbx_seq_one_letter_code
_entity_poly.pdbx_strand_id
1 'polypeptide(L)'
;MHRFDFYYWPYYCEENIWLLCQEPCIAKLSPQVVFISNPEQRCIFTNQRLNPQKYVIWDYHVILLIYNYVWDFDSVLPFPCPLADYLEHSFPADIPPGFAPRFRIIKAHEYITCFASDRRHMKDANGNYKRPPPPWNIRNHKQVFNLDKFINMQPGFLGSVLSLHQLQQSGTDIRTNDIKTKISKIKTKIDTEFTNFFDSPASYRDKLEINWLRNRSPLITHEKELVLVRNKLNFINSEYCCGFTYDPEFIAKACYLGFLPMTEEIAQKDVLIIKSHRKRCLLKFENLHISKNVLKRSKKYLLTINKAYDACITHINMQHDKCWVRPQYVAALKQIRENKFYKVTPISFELWDQDEMVAGEIGYQVGACYTSLSGFYTQNSAGTIQLCATAKLLEASGFLVWDLGMVMDYKLKLGAQSVSWNSFLNIFYQARKQQCEFLVDNVNAQDVIKNRHPSLTMNT
;
A
#
# COMPACT_ATOMS: atom_id res chain seq x y z
N MET A 1 7.88 -3.53 -18.61
CA MET A 1 6.80 -2.66 -18.11
C MET A 1 5.71 -3.56 -17.60
N HIS A 2 5.58 -3.67 -16.29
CA HIS A 2 4.51 -4.39 -15.63
C HIS A 2 3.38 -3.41 -15.31
N ARG A 3 2.13 -3.88 -15.27
CA ARG A 3 0.95 -3.05 -14.94
C ARG A 3 1.04 -2.35 -13.57
N PHE A 4 1.88 -2.87 -12.68
CA PHE A 4 2.05 -2.32 -11.33
C PHE A 4 3.09 -1.21 -11.26
N ASP A 5 3.79 -0.94 -12.36
CA ASP A 5 4.78 0.14 -12.47
C ASP A 5 4.11 1.50 -12.71
N PHE A 6 2.79 1.53 -12.97
CA PHE A 6 2.04 2.72 -13.34
C PHE A 6 0.90 3.01 -12.36
N TYR A 7 0.48 4.28 -12.30
CA TYR A 7 -0.69 4.70 -11.55
C TYR A 7 -1.96 4.02 -12.08
N TYR A 8 -2.76 3.52 -11.15
CA TYR A 8 -4.02 2.83 -11.46
C TYR A 8 -5.05 3.06 -10.36
N TRP A 9 -6.28 3.36 -10.75
CA TRP A 9 -7.43 3.54 -9.89
C TRP A 9 -8.64 2.78 -10.45
N PRO A 10 -9.18 1.77 -9.73
CA PRO A 10 -10.28 0.94 -10.24
C PRO A 10 -11.51 1.76 -10.59
N TYR A 11 -12.20 1.40 -11.69
CA TYR A 11 -13.42 2.05 -12.21
C TYR A 11 -13.22 3.44 -12.85
N TYR A 12 -11.98 3.90 -13.02
CA TYR A 12 -11.64 5.16 -13.67
C TYR A 12 -10.64 4.90 -14.81
N CYS A 13 -11.00 3.96 -15.71
CA CYS A 13 -10.12 3.52 -16.79
C CYS A 13 -9.70 4.67 -17.71
N GLU A 14 -10.60 5.63 -17.95
CA GLU A 14 -10.33 6.86 -18.69
C GLU A 14 -9.19 7.69 -18.06
N GLU A 15 -9.16 7.79 -16.73
CA GLU A 15 -8.11 8.52 -16.01
C GLU A 15 -6.80 7.73 -15.93
N ASN A 16 -6.89 6.40 -15.78
CA ASN A 16 -5.72 5.52 -15.75
C ASN A 16 -4.94 5.61 -17.08
N ILE A 17 -5.67 5.55 -18.20
CA ILE A 17 -5.06 5.69 -19.52
C ILE A 17 -4.58 7.12 -19.76
N TRP A 18 -5.29 8.14 -19.25
CA TRP A 18 -4.84 9.54 -19.33
C TRP A 18 -3.48 9.74 -18.63
N LEU A 19 -3.29 9.15 -17.44
CA LEU A 19 -2.00 9.17 -16.74
C LEU A 19 -0.94 8.37 -17.51
N LEU A 20 -1.27 7.15 -17.96
CA LEU A 20 -0.34 6.30 -18.69
C LEU A 20 0.19 6.99 -19.97
N CYS A 21 -0.65 7.73 -20.69
CA CYS A 21 -0.24 8.49 -21.87
C CYS A 21 0.85 9.54 -21.58
N GLN A 22 0.92 10.04 -20.33
CA GLN A 22 1.86 11.08 -19.93
C GLN A 22 3.17 10.53 -19.36
N GLU A 23 3.24 9.22 -19.12
CA GLU A 23 4.48 8.57 -18.66
C GLU A 23 5.60 8.78 -19.69
N PRO A 24 6.78 9.30 -19.29
CA PRO A 24 7.83 9.66 -20.25
C PRO A 24 8.30 8.51 -21.16
N CYS A 25 8.21 7.26 -20.68
CA CYS A 25 8.54 6.07 -21.45
C CYS A 25 7.45 5.69 -22.48
N ILE A 26 6.20 6.08 -22.25
CA ILE A 26 5.04 5.82 -23.11
C ILE A 26 4.83 6.95 -24.10
N ALA A 27 4.92 8.21 -23.67
CA ALA A 27 4.66 9.40 -24.49
C ALA A 27 5.52 9.44 -25.78
N LYS A 28 6.72 8.86 -25.74
CA LYS A 28 7.66 8.79 -26.88
C LYS A 28 7.28 7.76 -27.95
N LEU A 29 6.28 6.92 -27.69
CA LEU A 29 5.92 5.79 -28.56
C LEU A 29 4.70 6.07 -29.44
N SER A 30 4.28 7.34 -29.54
CA SER A 30 3.08 7.76 -30.29
C SER A 30 1.82 6.94 -29.97
N PRO A 31 1.42 6.85 -28.69
CA PRO A 31 0.31 6.01 -28.28
C PRO A 31 -1.05 6.45 -28.85
N GLN A 32 -1.97 5.51 -28.96
CA GLN A 32 -3.39 5.75 -29.25
C GLN A 32 -4.25 5.30 -28.06
N VAL A 33 -5.25 6.09 -27.72
CA VAL A 33 -6.23 5.77 -26.69
C VAL A 33 -7.46 5.17 -27.36
N VAL A 34 -7.95 4.06 -26.83
CA VAL A 34 -9.11 3.36 -27.38
C VAL A 34 -10.22 3.33 -26.34
N PHE A 35 -11.30 4.04 -26.61
CA PHE A 35 -12.55 3.91 -25.88
C PHE A 35 -13.37 2.77 -26.48
N ILE A 36 -13.93 1.92 -25.62
CA ILE A 36 -14.71 0.75 -26.00
C ILE A 36 -16.09 0.88 -25.38
N SER A 37 -17.13 0.95 -26.20
CA SER A 37 -18.53 1.05 -25.77
C SER A 37 -19.44 0.68 -26.94
N ASN A 38 -20.75 0.82 -26.78
CA ASN A 38 -21.75 0.65 -27.83
C ASN A 38 -22.96 1.58 -27.55
N PRO A 39 -23.91 1.74 -28.51
CA PRO A 39 -25.06 2.60 -28.31
C PRO A 39 -25.87 2.29 -27.05
N GLU A 40 -25.90 1.04 -26.63
CA GLU A 40 -26.62 0.55 -25.46
C GLU A 40 -25.83 0.67 -24.15
N GLN A 41 -24.56 1.09 -24.20
CA GLN A 41 -23.60 1.13 -23.09
C GLN A 41 -23.59 -0.17 -22.27
N ARG A 42 -23.37 -1.28 -22.96
CA ARG A 42 -23.25 -2.62 -22.39
C ARG A 42 -22.38 -3.50 -23.26
N CYS A 43 -21.08 -3.44 -23.09
CA CYS A 43 -20.13 -4.29 -23.81
C CYS A 43 -19.75 -5.50 -22.95
N ILE A 44 -19.83 -6.70 -23.53
CA ILE A 44 -19.35 -7.93 -22.87
C ILE A 44 -17.84 -8.04 -23.04
N PHE A 45 -17.16 -8.32 -21.93
CA PHE A 45 -15.74 -8.64 -21.88
C PHE A 45 -15.51 -9.97 -21.15
N THR A 46 -14.60 -10.78 -21.65
CA THR A 46 -13.98 -11.90 -20.95
C THR A 46 -12.61 -11.51 -20.39
N ASN A 47 -12.04 -12.34 -19.53
CA ASN A 47 -10.67 -12.16 -19.04
C ASN A 47 -10.44 -10.80 -18.37
N GLN A 48 -11.42 -10.34 -17.58
CA GLN A 48 -11.34 -9.11 -16.79
C GLN A 48 -11.07 -9.45 -15.33
N ARG A 49 -10.15 -8.73 -14.70
CA ARG A 49 -9.71 -8.96 -13.32
C ARG A 49 -10.85 -8.79 -12.30
N LEU A 50 -11.89 -8.00 -12.62
CA LEU A 50 -13.09 -7.87 -11.80
C LEU A 50 -13.86 -9.20 -11.68
N ASN A 51 -13.84 -10.03 -12.72
CA ASN A 51 -14.47 -11.35 -12.73
C ASN A 51 -13.71 -12.31 -13.66
N PRO A 52 -12.55 -12.85 -13.26
CA PRO A 52 -11.65 -13.59 -14.15
C PRO A 52 -12.27 -14.84 -14.80
N GLN A 53 -13.28 -15.43 -14.16
CA GLN A 53 -13.88 -16.71 -14.55
C GLN A 53 -15.19 -16.55 -15.35
N LYS A 54 -15.66 -15.32 -15.55
CA LYS A 54 -16.95 -15.03 -16.22
C LYS A 54 -16.86 -13.72 -17.01
N TYR A 55 -17.98 -13.33 -17.60
CA TYR A 55 -18.12 -12.06 -18.29
C TYR A 55 -18.21 -10.87 -17.32
N VAL A 56 -17.71 -9.73 -17.77
CA VAL A 56 -18.00 -8.40 -17.22
C VAL A 56 -18.76 -7.61 -18.28
N ILE A 57 -19.80 -6.89 -17.86
CA ILE A 57 -20.55 -5.99 -18.73
C ILE A 57 -20.15 -4.56 -18.34
N TRP A 58 -19.40 -3.90 -19.22
CA TRP A 58 -18.98 -2.52 -19.05
C TRP A 58 -19.91 -1.58 -19.80
N ASP A 59 -20.25 -0.44 -19.20
CA ASP A 59 -20.86 0.69 -19.89
C ASP A 59 -19.89 1.30 -20.91
N TYR A 60 -18.65 1.49 -20.50
CA TYR A 60 -17.51 1.72 -21.36
C TYR A 60 -16.23 1.19 -20.70
N HIS A 61 -15.18 1.00 -21.51
CA HIS A 61 -13.83 0.70 -21.05
C HIS A 61 -12.80 1.48 -21.85
N VAL A 62 -11.61 1.72 -21.29
CA VAL A 62 -10.55 2.48 -21.96
C VAL A 62 -9.23 1.74 -21.86
N ILE A 63 -8.56 1.58 -22.99
CA ILE A 63 -7.25 0.92 -23.12
C ILE A 63 -6.27 1.81 -23.89
N LEU A 64 -4.97 1.53 -23.77
CA LEU A 64 -3.95 2.15 -24.60
C LEU A 64 -3.46 1.17 -25.68
N LEU A 65 -3.29 1.65 -26.90
CA LEU A 65 -2.76 0.93 -28.04
C LEU A 65 -1.43 1.55 -28.48
N ILE A 66 -0.38 0.75 -28.57
CA ILE A 66 0.93 1.17 -29.11
C ILE A 66 1.47 0.04 -29.99
N TYR A 67 1.72 0.31 -31.26
CA TYR A 67 2.30 -0.67 -32.21
C TYR A 67 1.65 -2.06 -32.16
N ASN A 68 0.31 -2.14 -32.19
CA ASN A 68 -0.47 -3.39 -32.06
C ASN A 68 -0.27 -4.15 -30.73
N TYR A 69 0.06 -3.44 -29.66
CA TYR A 69 0.04 -3.94 -28.30
C TYR A 69 -0.95 -3.14 -27.46
N VAL A 70 -1.68 -3.82 -26.58
CA VAL A 70 -2.72 -3.29 -25.71
C VAL A 70 -2.21 -3.23 -24.27
N TRP A 71 -2.31 -2.05 -23.65
CA TRP A 71 -2.18 -1.87 -22.21
C TRP A 71 -3.59 -1.71 -21.65
N ASP A 72 -4.08 -2.79 -21.06
CA ASP A 72 -5.33 -2.82 -20.31
C ASP A 72 -5.04 -3.16 -18.86
N PHE A 73 -5.23 -2.20 -17.95
CA PHE A 73 -5.02 -2.43 -16.53
C PHE A 73 -6.00 -3.46 -15.95
N ASP A 74 -7.17 -3.59 -16.53
CA ASP A 74 -8.28 -4.40 -16.02
C ASP A 74 -8.35 -5.80 -16.62
N SER A 75 -7.55 -6.12 -17.64
CA SER A 75 -7.47 -7.47 -18.21
C SER A 75 -6.62 -8.43 -17.37
N VAL A 76 -6.89 -9.74 -17.38
CA VAL A 76 -5.98 -10.77 -16.84
C VAL A 76 -4.93 -11.22 -17.86
N LEU A 77 -5.05 -10.81 -19.13
CA LEU A 77 -4.09 -11.06 -20.20
C LEU A 77 -2.77 -10.33 -19.94
N PRO A 78 -1.67 -10.63 -20.67
CA PRO A 78 -0.39 -9.94 -20.52
C PRO A 78 -0.51 -8.41 -20.58
N PHE A 79 0.43 -7.70 -19.94
CA PHE A 79 0.47 -6.24 -19.97
C PHE A 79 1.88 -5.80 -20.37
N PRO A 80 2.10 -5.33 -21.61
CA PRO A 80 1.11 -5.28 -22.70
C PRO A 80 0.75 -6.66 -23.29
N CYS A 81 -0.40 -6.75 -23.95
CA CYS A 81 -0.89 -7.91 -24.71
C CYS A 81 -0.84 -7.62 -26.22
N PRO A 82 -0.42 -8.54 -27.10
CA PRO A 82 -0.62 -8.37 -28.54
C PRO A 82 -2.09 -8.09 -28.87
N LEU A 83 -2.37 -7.16 -29.78
CA LEU A 83 -3.73 -6.73 -30.11
C LEU A 83 -4.60 -7.89 -30.60
N ALA A 84 -4.06 -8.77 -31.46
CA ALA A 84 -4.77 -9.94 -31.95
C ALA A 84 -5.23 -10.84 -30.78
N ASP A 85 -4.30 -11.23 -29.91
CA ASP A 85 -4.57 -12.02 -28.72
C ASP A 85 -5.57 -11.31 -27.79
N TYR A 86 -5.41 -9.99 -27.59
CA TYR A 86 -6.31 -9.20 -26.75
C TYR A 86 -7.75 -9.23 -27.28
N LEU A 87 -7.94 -9.03 -28.59
CA LEU A 87 -9.27 -9.01 -29.19
C LEU A 87 -9.92 -10.39 -29.14
N GLU A 88 -9.18 -11.44 -29.49
CA GLU A 88 -9.65 -12.84 -29.48
C GLU A 88 -10.07 -13.27 -28.07
N HIS A 89 -9.27 -12.93 -27.05
CA HIS A 89 -9.50 -13.41 -25.69
C HIS A 89 -10.35 -12.47 -24.84
N SER A 90 -10.58 -11.22 -25.25
CA SER A 90 -11.45 -10.28 -24.51
C SER A 90 -12.88 -10.26 -25.03
N PHE A 91 -13.11 -10.66 -26.28
CA PHE A 91 -14.41 -10.59 -26.93
C PHE A 91 -14.82 -11.96 -27.46
N PRO A 92 -15.95 -12.54 -27.01
CA PRO A 92 -16.46 -13.81 -27.54
C PRO A 92 -16.69 -13.75 -29.05
N ALA A 93 -16.65 -14.89 -29.73
CA ALA A 93 -16.98 -14.95 -31.16
C ALA A 93 -18.45 -14.61 -31.44
N ASP A 94 -19.36 -15.11 -30.61
CA ASP A 94 -20.82 -14.98 -30.78
C ASP A 94 -21.41 -13.94 -29.82
N ILE A 95 -21.07 -12.66 -30.01
CA ILE A 95 -21.61 -11.56 -29.18
C ILE A 95 -23.00 -11.18 -29.70
N PRO A 96 -24.05 -11.17 -28.84
CA PRO A 96 -25.34 -10.67 -29.28
C PRO A 96 -25.24 -9.19 -29.71
N PRO A 97 -25.96 -8.74 -30.77
CA PRO A 97 -25.75 -7.41 -31.35
C PRO A 97 -25.83 -6.25 -30.37
N GLY A 98 -26.73 -6.33 -29.39
CA GLY A 98 -26.87 -5.30 -28.34
C GLY A 98 -25.75 -5.26 -27.31
N PHE A 99 -24.76 -6.16 -27.39
CA PHE A 99 -23.57 -6.20 -26.54
C PHE A 99 -22.25 -6.06 -27.33
N ALA A 100 -22.32 -5.98 -28.66
CA ALA A 100 -21.15 -5.94 -29.52
C ALA A 100 -20.38 -4.62 -29.33
N PRO A 101 -19.04 -4.67 -29.13
CA PRO A 101 -18.25 -3.47 -28.89
C PRO A 101 -17.97 -2.68 -30.17
N ARG A 102 -17.86 -1.36 -30.01
CA ARG A 102 -17.25 -0.44 -30.96
C ARG A 102 -16.05 0.24 -30.29
N PHE A 103 -15.08 0.63 -31.11
CA PHE A 103 -13.77 1.10 -30.68
C PHE A 103 -13.52 2.49 -31.25
N ARG A 104 -13.49 3.51 -30.38
CA ARG A 104 -13.06 4.86 -30.75
C ARG A 104 -11.57 5.01 -30.50
N ILE A 105 -10.79 5.19 -31.57
CA ILE A 105 -9.32 5.29 -31.53
C ILE A 105 -8.89 6.73 -31.70
N ILE A 106 -8.13 7.25 -30.74
CA ILE A 106 -7.77 8.66 -30.61
C ILE A 106 -6.25 8.77 -30.44
N LYS A 107 -5.58 9.75 -31.05
CA LYS A 107 -4.15 9.94 -30.76
C LYS A 107 -3.99 10.46 -29.34
N ALA A 108 -3.04 9.92 -28.58
CA ALA A 108 -2.88 10.26 -27.16
C ALA A 108 -2.70 11.76 -26.90
N HIS A 109 -2.00 12.50 -27.78
CA HIS A 109 -1.83 13.94 -27.61
C HIS A 109 -3.16 14.71 -27.72
N GLU A 110 -4.07 14.27 -28.59
CA GLU A 110 -5.41 14.85 -28.73
C GLU A 110 -6.24 14.50 -27.49
N TYR A 111 -6.14 13.26 -27.00
CA TYR A 111 -6.80 12.84 -25.77
C TYR A 111 -6.34 13.67 -24.56
N ILE A 112 -5.03 13.78 -24.32
CA ILE A 112 -4.47 14.55 -23.20
C ILE A 112 -4.93 16.01 -23.26
N THR A 113 -4.95 16.61 -24.46
CA THR A 113 -5.29 18.03 -24.65
C THR A 113 -6.79 18.30 -24.50
N CYS A 114 -7.64 17.37 -24.94
CA CYS A 114 -9.08 17.60 -25.05
C CYS A 114 -9.88 17.02 -23.88
N PHE A 115 -9.42 15.94 -23.25
CA PHE A 115 -10.18 15.22 -22.21
C PHE A 115 -10.35 16.05 -20.93
N ALA A 116 -11.55 15.96 -20.33
CA ALA A 116 -11.88 16.59 -19.06
C ALA A 116 -12.93 15.76 -18.31
N SER A 117 -12.74 15.55 -17.01
CA SER A 117 -13.68 14.85 -16.15
C SER A 117 -13.72 15.48 -14.75
N ASP A 118 -14.88 15.94 -14.33
CA ASP A 118 -15.19 16.29 -12.95
C ASP A 118 -15.80 15.11 -12.17
N ARG A 119 -15.81 13.91 -12.78
CA ARG A 119 -16.29 12.64 -12.22
C ARG A 119 -17.76 12.65 -11.83
N ARG A 120 -18.58 13.55 -12.38
CA ARG A 120 -20.02 13.60 -12.09
C ARG A 120 -20.75 12.28 -12.37
N HIS A 121 -20.31 11.53 -13.39
CA HIS A 121 -20.89 10.22 -13.75
C HIS A 121 -20.70 9.14 -12.67
N MET A 122 -19.69 9.32 -11.81
CA MET A 122 -19.40 8.44 -10.67
C MET A 122 -20.14 8.83 -9.40
N LYS A 123 -21.00 9.86 -9.42
CA LYS A 123 -21.86 10.24 -8.30
C LYS A 123 -23.27 9.65 -8.45
N ASP A 124 -23.89 9.32 -7.34
CA ASP A 124 -25.30 8.97 -7.26
C ASP A 124 -26.19 10.22 -7.21
N ALA A 125 -27.51 10.04 -7.14
CA ALA A 125 -28.48 11.14 -7.09
C ALA A 125 -28.32 12.03 -5.84
N ASN A 126 -27.69 11.52 -4.78
CA ASN A 126 -27.42 12.26 -3.54
C ASN A 126 -26.06 12.96 -3.55
N GLY A 127 -25.30 12.86 -4.66
CA GLY A 127 -23.96 13.43 -4.80
C GLY A 127 -22.85 12.59 -4.16
N ASN A 128 -23.17 11.40 -3.62
CA ASN A 128 -22.17 10.49 -3.07
C ASN A 128 -21.47 9.72 -4.19
N TYR A 129 -20.18 9.46 -4.02
CA TYR A 129 -19.43 8.68 -4.99
C TYR A 129 -19.82 7.20 -4.94
N LYS A 130 -20.23 6.63 -6.08
CA LYS A 130 -20.49 5.20 -6.27
C LYS A 130 -19.24 4.35 -5.99
N ARG A 131 -18.06 4.90 -6.30
CA ARG A 131 -16.73 4.34 -6.02
C ARG A 131 -15.77 5.46 -5.56
N PRO A 132 -14.81 5.20 -4.66
CA PRO A 132 -13.88 6.26 -4.20
C PRO A 132 -13.18 6.94 -5.39
N PRO A 133 -13.13 8.27 -5.46
CA PRO A 133 -12.48 8.97 -6.56
C PRO A 133 -10.95 8.95 -6.42
N PRO A 134 -10.20 9.04 -7.55
CA PRO A 134 -8.75 9.19 -7.50
C PRO A 134 -8.29 10.50 -6.83
N PRO A 135 -7.09 10.56 -6.25
CA PRO A 135 -6.59 11.73 -5.53
C PRO A 135 -6.08 12.85 -6.45
N TRP A 136 -5.86 12.58 -7.73
CA TRP A 136 -5.46 13.59 -8.72
C TRP A 136 -6.68 14.32 -9.30
N ASN A 137 -6.44 15.40 -10.05
CA ASN A 137 -7.48 16.14 -10.78
C ASN A 137 -7.12 16.17 -12.27
N ILE A 138 -8.10 15.92 -13.13
CA ILE A 138 -7.96 16.11 -14.59
C ILE A 138 -8.73 17.38 -14.96
N ARG A 139 -8.01 18.45 -15.26
CA ARG A 139 -8.59 19.73 -15.65
C ARG A 139 -8.18 20.09 -17.06
N ASN A 140 -9.15 20.49 -17.87
CA ASN A 140 -8.93 21.19 -19.12
C ASN A 140 -9.29 22.66 -18.92
N HIS A 141 -8.47 23.58 -19.43
CA HIS A 141 -8.72 25.02 -19.33
C HIS A 141 -10.01 25.48 -20.03
N LYS A 142 -10.56 24.69 -20.98
CA LYS A 142 -11.73 25.05 -21.79
C LYS A 142 -13.05 24.45 -21.33
N GLN A 143 -13.03 23.33 -20.60
CA GLN A 143 -14.25 22.63 -20.16
C GLN A 143 -13.96 21.72 -18.96
N VAL A 144 -14.97 21.46 -18.13
CA VAL A 144 -14.82 20.65 -16.90
C VAL A 144 -15.27 19.20 -17.05
N PHE A 145 -16.02 18.86 -18.11
CA PHE A 145 -16.53 17.52 -18.37
C PHE A 145 -16.84 17.32 -19.85
N ASN A 146 -16.42 16.20 -20.44
CA ASN A 146 -16.78 15.81 -21.81
C ASN A 146 -16.69 14.30 -22.10
N LEU A 147 -16.64 13.46 -21.06
CA LEU A 147 -16.48 12.00 -21.18
C LEU A 147 -17.58 11.36 -22.05
N ASP A 148 -18.78 11.90 -22.02
CA ASP A 148 -19.92 11.47 -22.84
C ASP A 148 -19.61 11.47 -24.34
N LYS A 149 -18.83 12.44 -24.82
CA LYS A 149 -18.41 12.52 -26.23
C LYS A 149 -17.42 11.42 -26.62
N PHE A 150 -16.57 10.99 -25.68
CA PHE A 150 -15.62 9.90 -25.89
C PHE A 150 -16.32 8.54 -25.89
N ILE A 151 -17.31 8.35 -25.02
CA ILE A 151 -18.12 7.12 -24.93
C ILE A 151 -19.07 6.99 -26.12
N ASN A 152 -19.62 8.11 -26.62
CA ASN A 152 -20.51 8.09 -27.78
C ASN A 152 -19.78 7.52 -29.01
N MET A 153 -20.33 6.49 -29.64
CA MET A 153 -19.74 5.77 -30.79
C MET A 153 -20.26 6.24 -32.16
N GLN A 154 -20.82 7.45 -32.24
CA GLN A 154 -21.18 8.09 -33.50
C GLN A 154 -19.97 8.80 -34.16
N PRO A 155 -19.88 8.83 -35.50
CA PRO A 155 -18.89 9.64 -36.21
C PRO A 155 -19.04 11.15 -35.92
N GLY A 156 -18.03 11.96 -36.27
CA GLY A 156 -18.07 13.43 -36.14
C GLY A 156 -17.50 14.00 -34.84
N PHE A 157 -16.88 13.15 -34.01
CA PHE A 157 -16.05 13.56 -32.87
C PHE A 157 -14.61 13.05 -33.06
N LEU A 158 -13.71 13.44 -32.16
CA LEU A 158 -12.29 13.09 -32.17
C LEU A 158 -12.04 11.58 -32.36
N GLY A 159 -11.07 11.25 -33.21
CA GLY A 159 -10.71 9.87 -33.52
C GLY A 159 -11.62 9.17 -34.53
N SER A 160 -11.28 7.93 -34.87
CA SER A 160 -12.10 7.07 -35.73
C SER A 160 -12.86 6.03 -34.91
N VAL A 161 -14.04 5.62 -35.36
CA VAL A 161 -14.82 4.55 -34.72
C VAL A 161 -14.78 3.32 -35.62
N LEU A 162 -14.36 2.18 -35.06
CA LEU A 162 -14.29 0.89 -35.76
C LEU A 162 -15.17 -0.16 -35.06
N SER A 163 -15.67 -1.11 -35.83
CA SER A 163 -16.22 -2.37 -35.31
C SER A 163 -15.10 -3.34 -34.93
N LEU A 164 -15.43 -4.38 -34.16
CA LEU A 164 -14.49 -5.46 -33.82
C LEU A 164 -13.83 -6.07 -35.06
N HIS A 165 -14.63 -6.39 -36.08
CA HIS A 165 -14.15 -6.96 -37.34
C HIS A 165 -13.16 -6.02 -38.07
N GLN A 166 -13.48 -4.72 -38.16
CA GLN A 166 -12.58 -3.74 -38.78
C GLN A 166 -11.27 -3.59 -38.00
N LEU A 167 -11.32 -3.62 -36.66
CA LEU A 167 -10.13 -3.53 -35.83
C LEU A 167 -9.24 -4.77 -35.96
N GLN A 168 -9.83 -5.98 -36.00
CA GLN A 168 -9.10 -7.23 -36.24
C GLN A 168 -8.35 -7.20 -37.58
N GLN A 169 -8.96 -6.67 -38.64
CA GLN A 169 -8.33 -6.53 -39.96
C GLN A 169 -7.20 -5.49 -39.98
N SER A 170 -7.24 -4.48 -39.12
CA SER A 170 -6.19 -3.45 -39.06
C SER A 170 -4.90 -3.92 -38.38
N GLY A 171 -4.94 -5.01 -37.59
CA GLY A 171 -3.82 -5.50 -36.81
C GLY A 171 -2.82 -6.41 -37.55
N THR A 172 -3.12 -6.80 -38.80
CA THR A 172 -2.33 -7.78 -39.57
C THR A 172 -1.11 -7.20 -40.32
N ASP A 173 -0.99 -5.88 -40.41
CA ASP A 173 0.16 -5.21 -41.05
C ASP A 173 1.05 -4.57 -39.98
N ILE A 174 2.23 -5.17 -39.68
CA ILE A 174 3.50 -4.52 -39.29
C ILE A 174 4.53 -5.58 -38.80
N ARG A 175 5.76 -5.46 -39.28
CA ARG A 175 6.92 -6.32 -38.95
C ARG A 175 7.33 -6.21 -37.47
N THR A 176 7.37 -7.34 -36.79
CA THR A 176 7.53 -7.52 -35.33
C THR A 176 8.97 -7.34 -34.79
N ASN A 177 9.98 -7.26 -35.65
CA ASN A 177 11.40 -7.38 -35.22
C ASN A 177 12.03 -6.07 -34.68
N ASP A 178 11.70 -4.90 -35.23
CA ASP A 178 12.24 -3.63 -34.73
C ASP A 178 11.62 -3.19 -33.39
N ILE A 179 10.36 -3.59 -33.16
CA ILE A 179 9.60 -3.25 -31.95
C ILE A 179 10.03 -4.11 -30.77
N LYS A 180 10.25 -5.42 -30.97
CA LYS A 180 10.85 -6.30 -29.94
C LYS A 180 12.19 -5.74 -29.46
N THR A 181 13.00 -5.23 -30.37
CA THR A 181 14.31 -4.63 -30.06
C THR A 181 14.19 -3.31 -29.30
N LYS A 182 13.22 -2.43 -29.63
CA LYS A 182 12.97 -1.18 -28.89
C LYS A 182 12.37 -1.43 -27.50
N ILE A 183 11.39 -2.33 -27.38
CA ILE A 183 10.80 -2.74 -26.09
C ILE A 183 11.87 -3.43 -25.23
N SER A 184 12.72 -4.28 -25.84
CA SER A 184 13.87 -4.89 -25.19
C SER A 184 14.83 -3.84 -24.63
N LYS A 185 15.24 -2.84 -25.41
CA LYS A 185 16.15 -1.78 -24.95
C LYS A 185 15.57 -0.94 -23.80
N ILE A 186 14.27 -0.64 -23.83
CA ILE A 186 13.57 0.05 -22.73
C ILE A 186 13.53 -0.84 -21.48
N LYS A 187 13.25 -2.14 -21.65
CA LYS A 187 13.29 -3.14 -20.58
C LYS A 187 14.69 -3.25 -19.99
N THR A 188 15.73 -3.31 -20.82
CA THR A 188 17.14 -3.31 -20.38
C THR A 188 17.46 -2.05 -19.59
N LYS A 189 17.05 -0.85 -20.02
CA LYS A 189 17.36 0.40 -19.30
C LYS A 189 16.70 0.46 -17.90
N ILE A 190 15.46 0.01 -17.77
CA ILE A 190 14.75 -0.10 -16.49
C ILE A 190 15.38 -1.20 -15.63
N ASP A 191 15.71 -2.34 -16.24
CA ASP A 191 16.42 -3.43 -15.56
C ASP A 191 17.81 -2.99 -15.11
N THR A 192 18.52 -2.11 -15.83
CA THR A 192 19.83 -1.56 -15.44
C THR A 192 19.70 -0.60 -14.26
N GLU A 193 18.72 0.31 -14.25
CA GLU A 193 18.43 1.18 -13.09
C GLU A 193 18.03 0.35 -11.85
N PHE A 194 17.38 -0.80 -12.06
CA PHE A 194 17.03 -1.76 -11.00
C PHE A 194 18.20 -2.70 -10.59
N THR A 195 19.09 -3.05 -11.52
CA THR A 195 20.29 -3.88 -11.27
C THR A 195 21.29 -3.09 -10.44
N ASN A 196 21.45 -1.80 -10.71
CA ASN A 196 22.30 -0.89 -9.92
C ASN A 196 21.81 -0.71 -8.46
N PHE A 197 20.55 -1.06 -8.16
CA PHE A 197 20.02 -1.09 -6.79
C PHE A 197 20.44 -2.35 -6.02
N PHE A 198 20.82 -3.43 -6.72
CA PHE A 198 21.19 -4.73 -6.17
C PHE A 198 22.60 -5.17 -6.58
N ASP A 199 23.56 -4.26 -6.76
CA ASP A 199 24.95 -4.62 -7.06
C ASP A 199 25.65 -5.30 -5.87
N SER A 200 25.27 -6.55 -5.68
CA SER A 200 26.03 -7.71 -5.24
C SER A 200 25.69 -8.80 -6.28
N PRO A 201 26.63 -9.65 -6.72
CA PRO A 201 26.46 -10.54 -7.88
C PRO A 201 25.33 -11.55 -7.67
N ALA A 202 24.10 -11.13 -7.96
CA ALA A 202 22.92 -11.95 -7.87
C ALA A 202 22.89 -12.89 -9.07
N SER A 203 22.85 -14.18 -8.78
CA SER A 203 22.82 -15.26 -9.77
C SER A 203 21.55 -15.17 -10.62
N TYR A 204 21.55 -15.78 -11.82
CA TYR A 204 20.38 -15.88 -12.70
C TYR A 204 19.12 -16.43 -11.99
N ARG A 205 19.27 -17.23 -10.92
CA ARG A 205 18.17 -17.69 -10.05
C ARG A 205 17.47 -16.55 -9.30
N ASP A 206 18.22 -15.56 -8.83
CA ASP A 206 17.67 -14.44 -8.05
C ASP A 206 16.74 -13.58 -8.90
N LYS A 207 17.05 -13.42 -10.21
CA LYS A 207 16.20 -12.70 -11.18
C LYS A 207 14.90 -13.44 -11.49
N LEU A 208 14.91 -14.78 -11.49
CA LEU A 208 13.70 -15.60 -11.65
C LEU A 208 12.82 -15.56 -10.40
N GLU A 209 13.42 -15.60 -9.20
CA GLU A 209 12.72 -15.52 -7.92
C GLU A 209 12.06 -14.15 -7.67
N ILE A 210 12.72 -13.04 -8.04
CA ILE A 210 12.13 -11.70 -7.95
C ILE A 210 10.95 -11.54 -8.91
N ASN A 211 11.04 -12.09 -10.13
CA ASN A 211 9.91 -12.10 -11.07
C ASN A 211 8.76 -12.99 -10.56
N TRP A 212 9.07 -14.13 -9.93
CA TRP A 212 8.08 -14.98 -9.27
C TRP A 212 7.37 -14.26 -8.11
N LEU A 213 8.13 -13.51 -7.29
CA LEU A 213 7.60 -12.67 -6.22
C LEU A 213 6.70 -11.53 -6.74
N ARG A 214 7.14 -10.83 -7.79
CA ARG A 214 6.35 -9.78 -8.48
C ARG A 214 5.02 -10.30 -9.02
N ASN A 215 4.96 -11.56 -9.42
CA ASN A 215 3.74 -12.18 -9.92
C ASN A 215 2.73 -12.54 -8.81
N ARG A 216 3.17 -12.65 -7.54
CA ARG A 216 2.31 -13.01 -6.40
C ARG A 216 1.90 -11.83 -5.52
N SER A 217 2.79 -10.85 -5.35
CA SER A 217 2.55 -9.69 -4.48
C SER A 217 2.92 -8.38 -5.15
N PRO A 218 2.19 -7.27 -4.88
CA PRO A 218 2.46 -5.99 -5.50
C PRO A 218 3.76 -5.45 -4.94
N LEU A 219 4.57 -4.88 -5.82
CA LEU A 219 5.85 -4.30 -5.46
C LEU A 219 5.73 -2.79 -5.23
N ILE A 220 6.45 -2.31 -4.22
CA ILE A 220 6.75 -0.90 -3.95
C ILE A 220 8.27 -0.75 -3.96
N THR A 221 8.83 -0.01 -4.92
CA THR A 221 10.30 0.19 -5.02
C THR A 221 10.75 1.57 -4.60
N HIS A 222 9.83 2.52 -4.49
CA HIS A 222 10.14 3.92 -4.23
C HIS A 222 9.15 4.52 -3.23
N GLU A 223 9.60 5.44 -2.37
CA GLU A 223 8.78 6.03 -1.29
C GLU A 223 7.48 6.70 -1.80
N LYS A 224 7.53 7.35 -2.97
CA LYS A 224 6.37 7.93 -3.66
C LYS A 224 5.26 6.92 -3.96
N GLU A 225 5.57 5.64 -4.08
CA GLU A 225 4.59 4.58 -4.32
C GLU A 225 3.89 4.11 -3.03
N LEU A 226 4.37 4.48 -1.84
CA LEU A 226 3.76 4.06 -0.56
C LEU A 226 2.30 4.50 -0.43
N VAL A 227 1.93 5.63 -1.04
CA VAL A 227 0.53 6.11 -1.09
C VAL A 227 -0.39 5.17 -1.90
N LEU A 228 0.18 4.33 -2.76
CA LEU A 228 -0.54 3.38 -3.60
C LEU A 228 -0.68 1.99 -2.96
N VAL A 229 0.01 1.71 -1.85
CA VAL A 229 0.00 0.40 -1.17
C VAL A 229 -1.42 -0.09 -0.97
N ARG A 230 -2.30 0.71 -0.37
CA ARG A 230 -3.67 0.26 -0.07
C ARG A 230 -4.47 -0.06 -1.32
N ASN A 231 -4.26 0.68 -2.41
CA ASN A 231 -4.94 0.45 -3.68
C ASN A 231 -4.46 -0.85 -4.33
N LYS A 232 -3.14 -1.07 -4.34
CA LYS A 232 -2.54 -2.31 -4.83
C LYS A 232 -3.05 -3.52 -4.03
N LEU A 233 -3.21 -3.41 -2.72
CA LEU A 233 -3.68 -4.50 -1.84
C LEU A 233 -5.16 -4.81 -1.97
N ASN A 234 -6.03 -3.80 -2.06
CA ASN A 234 -7.46 -3.99 -2.26
C ASN A 234 -7.73 -4.77 -3.56
N PHE A 235 -6.87 -4.61 -4.56
CA PHE A 235 -7.02 -5.29 -5.83
C PHE A 235 -6.81 -6.81 -5.73
N ILE A 236 -5.74 -7.23 -5.06
CA ILE A 236 -5.32 -8.63 -5.04
C ILE A 236 -5.77 -9.38 -3.78
N ASN A 237 -6.66 -8.77 -2.98
CA ASN A 237 -7.15 -9.32 -1.71
C ASN A 237 -6.00 -9.69 -0.73
N SER A 238 -4.87 -8.98 -0.77
CA SER A 238 -3.70 -9.18 0.13
C SER A 238 -3.68 -8.14 1.27
N GLU A 239 -2.80 -8.34 2.24
CA GLU A 239 -2.54 -7.38 3.34
C GLU A 239 -1.10 -6.83 3.33
N TYR A 240 -0.27 -7.17 2.35
CA TYR A 240 1.08 -6.60 2.24
C TYR A 240 1.59 -6.50 0.81
N CYS A 241 2.39 -5.45 0.57
CA CYS A 241 3.21 -5.30 -0.62
C CYS A 241 4.64 -5.71 -0.29
N CYS A 242 5.39 -6.24 -1.26
CA CYS A 242 6.84 -6.39 -1.08
C CYS A 242 7.51 -5.02 -1.27
N GLY A 243 8.47 -4.69 -0.41
CA GLY A 243 9.45 -3.64 -0.60
C GLY A 243 10.82 -4.31 -0.73
N PHE A 244 11.58 -4.02 -1.78
CA PHE A 244 12.93 -4.60 -1.91
C PHE A 244 14.03 -3.62 -1.46
N THR A 245 13.71 -2.70 -0.55
CA THR A 245 14.64 -1.74 0.00
C THR A 245 14.56 -1.75 1.52
N TYR A 246 15.71 -1.71 2.17
CA TYR A 246 15.83 -1.42 3.61
C TYR A 246 16.32 0.01 3.86
N ASP A 247 16.16 0.89 2.88
CA ASP A 247 16.43 2.31 3.03
C ASP A 247 15.67 2.87 4.26
N PRO A 248 16.39 3.46 5.24
CA PRO A 248 15.79 4.01 6.44
C PRO A 248 14.73 5.07 6.14
N GLU A 249 14.92 5.92 5.13
CA GLU A 249 13.96 6.97 4.78
C GLU A 249 12.67 6.37 4.24
N PHE A 250 12.76 5.37 3.36
CA PHE A 250 11.61 4.59 2.89
C PHE A 250 10.83 3.91 4.04
N ILE A 251 11.53 3.24 4.97
CA ILE A 251 10.90 2.57 6.11
C ILE A 251 10.23 3.61 7.03
N ALA A 252 10.91 4.71 7.34
CA ALA A 252 10.34 5.80 8.13
C ALA A 252 9.10 6.40 7.45
N LYS A 253 9.13 6.59 6.13
CA LYS A 253 7.96 7.07 5.39
C LYS A 253 6.77 6.11 5.50
N ALA A 254 7.01 4.81 5.41
CA ALA A 254 5.96 3.81 5.55
C ALA A 254 5.35 3.83 6.96
N CYS A 255 6.17 3.91 8.01
CA CYS A 255 5.70 4.10 9.39
C CYS A 255 4.90 5.41 9.54
N TYR A 256 5.39 6.52 8.98
CA TYR A 256 4.73 7.82 9.01
C TYR A 256 3.36 7.84 8.33
N LEU A 257 3.15 6.95 7.35
CA LEU A 257 1.87 6.76 6.65
C LEU A 257 0.95 5.73 7.33
N GLY A 258 1.35 5.15 8.47
CA GLY A 258 0.55 4.19 9.24
C GLY A 258 0.62 2.75 8.72
N PHE A 259 1.60 2.42 7.88
CA PHE A 259 1.90 1.04 7.53
C PHE A 259 2.85 0.39 8.56
N LEU A 260 2.93 -0.93 8.55
CA LEU A 260 3.91 -1.69 9.32
C LEU A 260 4.95 -2.32 8.39
N PRO A 261 6.15 -1.73 8.28
CA PRO A 261 7.27 -2.38 7.62
C PRO A 261 7.74 -3.58 8.46
N MET A 262 7.89 -4.74 7.84
CA MET A 262 8.28 -5.99 8.50
C MET A 262 9.15 -6.81 7.55
N THR A 263 10.05 -7.66 8.06
CA THR A 263 10.76 -8.63 7.21
C THR A 263 10.02 -9.95 7.18
N GLU A 264 9.76 -10.48 5.99
CA GLU A 264 9.27 -11.85 5.79
C GLU A 264 10.32 -12.66 5.05
N GLU A 265 10.47 -13.92 5.43
CA GLU A 265 11.31 -14.86 4.68
C GLU A 265 10.51 -15.39 3.48
N ILE A 266 10.93 -15.03 2.26
CA ILE A 266 10.32 -15.51 1.03
C ILE A 266 11.38 -16.13 0.13
N ALA A 267 11.18 -17.40 -0.23
CA ALA A 267 12.17 -18.18 -0.99
C ALA A 267 13.57 -18.14 -0.37
N GLN A 268 13.66 -18.36 0.95
CA GLN A 268 14.91 -18.36 1.73
C GLN A 268 15.65 -17.02 1.73
N LYS A 269 14.95 -15.92 1.43
CA LYS A 269 15.49 -14.56 1.48
C LYS A 269 14.64 -13.67 2.36
N ASP A 270 15.30 -12.83 3.14
CA ASP A 270 14.66 -11.79 3.92
C ASP A 270 14.19 -10.65 2.99
N VAL A 271 12.89 -10.46 2.89
CA VAL A 271 12.25 -9.44 2.05
C VAL A 271 11.48 -8.48 2.94
N LEU A 272 11.71 -7.18 2.79
CA LEU A 272 10.88 -6.19 3.46
C LEU A 272 9.46 -6.27 2.87
N ILE A 273 8.45 -6.26 3.71
CA ILE A 273 7.05 -6.11 3.32
C ILE A 273 6.48 -4.86 3.97
N ILE A 274 5.57 -4.20 3.24
CA ILE A 274 4.77 -3.09 3.74
C ILE A 274 3.40 -3.62 4.07
N LYS A 275 3.18 -3.93 5.35
CA LYS A 275 1.94 -4.55 5.83
C LYS A 275 0.87 -3.51 6.14
N SER A 276 -0.32 -3.76 5.64
CA SER A 276 -1.54 -2.96 5.82
C SER A 276 -2.68 -3.89 6.22
N HIS A 277 -2.80 -4.16 7.53
CA HIS A 277 -3.93 -4.93 8.05
C HIS A 277 -5.26 -4.26 7.70
N ARG A 278 -6.27 -5.04 7.32
CA ARG A 278 -7.64 -4.55 7.09
C ARG A 278 -8.26 -3.98 8.36
N LYS A 279 -7.91 -4.58 9.50
CA LYS A 279 -8.30 -4.15 10.83
C LYS A 279 -7.07 -3.87 11.67
N ARG A 280 -7.11 -2.80 12.46
CA ARG A 280 -6.03 -2.39 13.36
C ARG A 280 -6.50 -2.50 14.81
N CYS A 281 -5.64 -3.01 15.69
CA CYS A 281 -5.94 -3.12 17.11
C CYS A 281 -5.39 -1.89 17.83
N LEU A 282 -6.28 -1.03 18.34
CA LEU A 282 -5.91 0.22 19.01
C LEU A 282 -6.36 0.19 20.46
N LEU A 283 -5.50 0.63 21.37
CA LEU A 283 -5.86 0.91 22.74
C LEU A 283 -5.97 2.42 22.93
N LYS A 284 -7.17 2.87 23.30
CA LYS A 284 -7.35 4.19 23.93
C LYS A 284 -7.18 4.03 25.43
N PHE A 285 -6.46 4.94 26.07
CA PHE A 285 -5.97 4.74 27.43
C PHE A 285 -7.08 4.68 28.48
N GLU A 286 -8.21 5.35 28.24
CA GLU A 286 -9.41 5.27 29.09
C GLU A 286 -10.03 3.87 29.15
N ASN A 287 -9.75 3.02 28.14
CA ASN A 287 -10.26 1.66 28.06
C ASN A 287 -9.31 0.64 28.71
N LEU A 288 -8.12 1.05 29.17
CA LEU A 288 -7.11 0.14 29.71
C LEU A 288 -7.65 -0.67 30.88
N HIS A 289 -7.61 -1.99 30.75
CA HIS A 289 -7.99 -2.90 31.82
C HIS A 289 -6.75 -3.38 32.60
N ILE A 290 -6.72 -3.10 33.90
CA ILE A 290 -5.64 -3.52 34.81
C ILE A 290 -6.22 -4.43 35.90
N SER A 291 -5.84 -5.70 35.89
CA SER A 291 -6.30 -6.64 36.92
C SER A 291 -5.68 -6.34 38.29
N LYS A 292 -6.39 -6.68 39.38
CA LYS A 292 -5.88 -6.57 40.75
C LYS A 292 -4.56 -7.32 40.95
N ASN A 293 -4.38 -8.47 40.27
CA ASN A 293 -3.18 -9.27 40.35
C ASN A 293 -1.98 -8.60 39.67
N VAL A 294 -2.18 -8.02 38.47
CA VAL A 294 -1.15 -7.23 37.77
C VAL A 294 -0.71 -6.06 38.65
N LEU A 295 -1.67 -5.31 39.21
CA LEU A 295 -1.38 -4.22 40.11
C LEU A 295 -0.60 -4.68 41.35
N LYS A 296 -1.00 -5.78 42.00
CA LYS A 296 -0.30 -6.29 43.18
C LYS A 296 1.16 -6.67 42.87
N ARG A 297 1.40 -7.31 41.73
CA ARG A 297 2.72 -7.83 41.31
C ARG A 297 3.65 -6.76 40.76
N SER A 298 3.13 -5.60 40.31
CA SER A 298 3.95 -4.55 39.70
C SER A 298 4.92 -3.84 40.65
N LYS A 299 4.75 -3.99 41.98
CA LYS A 299 5.54 -3.28 43.01
C LYS A 299 7.05 -3.43 42.91
N LYS A 300 7.52 -4.61 42.50
CA LYS A 300 8.95 -4.92 42.48
C LYS A 300 9.64 -4.53 41.17
N TYR A 301 8.87 -4.14 40.16
CA TYR A 301 9.40 -3.92 38.83
C TYR A 301 9.66 -2.45 38.54
N LEU A 302 10.72 -2.18 37.79
CA LEU A 302 11.08 -0.86 37.28
C LEU A 302 10.84 -0.81 35.77
N LEU A 303 10.18 0.23 35.29
CA LEU A 303 10.00 0.50 33.87
C LEU A 303 11.04 1.53 33.42
N THR A 304 11.77 1.23 32.35
CA THR A 304 12.64 2.18 31.66
C THR A 304 12.24 2.33 30.19
N ILE A 305 12.68 3.42 29.60
CA ILE A 305 12.53 3.73 28.19
C ILE A 305 13.92 3.83 27.59
N ASN A 306 14.16 3.18 26.45
CA ASN A 306 15.37 3.36 25.66
C ASN A 306 16.69 2.99 26.37
N LYS A 307 16.64 2.35 27.56
CA LYS A 307 17.83 2.00 28.34
C LYS A 307 18.60 0.85 27.70
N ALA A 308 17.90 -0.09 27.07
CA ALA A 308 18.49 -1.33 26.56
C ALA A 308 17.88 -1.81 25.24
N TYR A 309 17.74 -0.89 24.26
CA TYR A 309 17.10 -1.15 22.97
C TYR A 309 17.65 -2.38 22.23
N ASP A 310 18.97 -2.53 22.15
CA ASP A 310 19.61 -3.67 21.47
C ASP A 310 19.43 -5.00 22.23
N ALA A 311 19.39 -4.94 23.56
CA ALA A 311 19.12 -6.11 24.37
C ALA A 311 17.65 -6.54 24.21
N CYS A 312 16.69 -5.61 24.11
CA CYS A 312 15.30 -5.94 23.76
C CYS A 312 15.22 -6.71 22.44
N ILE A 313 15.90 -6.25 21.40
CA ILE A 313 15.93 -6.94 20.10
C ILE A 313 16.53 -8.35 20.24
N THR A 314 17.60 -8.48 21.02
CA THR A 314 18.23 -9.78 21.28
C THR A 314 17.25 -10.75 21.93
N HIS A 315 16.56 -10.35 23.00
CA HIS A 315 15.56 -11.19 23.66
C HIS A 315 14.34 -11.49 22.78
N ILE A 316 13.87 -10.53 21.97
CA ILE A 316 12.82 -10.74 20.98
C ILE A 316 13.24 -11.83 19.98
N ASN A 317 14.45 -11.75 19.44
CA ASN A 317 14.96 -12.74 18.50
C ASN A 317 15.11 -14.14 19.12
N MET A 318 15.41 -14.23 20.42
CA MET A 318 15.50 -15.51 21.14
C MET A 318 14.12 -16.14 21.43
N GLN A 319 13.09 -15.32 21.68
CA GLN A 319 11.76 -15.82 22.06
C GLN A 319 10.90 -16.23 20.86
N HIS A 320 11.16 -15.69 19.66
CA HIS A 320 10.33 -15.92 18.48
C HIS A 320 11.08 -16.71 17.40
N ASP A 321 10.74 -17.99 17.22
CA ASP A 321 11.38 -18.91 16.24
C ASP A 321 11.40 -18.35 14.80
N LYS A 322 10.38 -17.59 14.41
CA LYS A 322 10.28 -16.90 13.11
C LYS A 322 10.22 -15.40 13.31
N CYS A 323 11.22 -14.85 13.99
CA CYS A 323 11.28 -13.41 14.24
C CYS A 323 11.48 -12.61 12.94
N TRP A 324 10.55 -11.71 12.67
CA TRP A 324 10.57 -10.79 11.54
C TRP A 324 11.46 -9.55 11.77
N VAL A 325 12.01 -9.37 12.98
CA VAL A 325 12.93 -8.27 13.34
C VAL A 325 14.36 -8.65 12.95
N ARG A 326 14.60 -8.73 11.64
CA ARG A 326 15.86 -9.20 11.04
C ARG A 326 16.97 -8.13 11.05
N PRO A 327 18.26 -8.51 10.94
CA PRO A 327 19.39 -7.57 11.07
C PRO A 327 19.32 -6.34 10.15
N GLN A 328 18.90 -6.50 8.89
CA GLN A 328 18.77 -5.38 7.95
C GLN A 328 17.69 -4.37 8.39
N TYR A 329 16.56 -4.86 8.88
CA TYR A 329 15.49 -4.03 9.43
C TYR A 329 15.95 -3.31 10.71
N VAL A 330 16.66 -4.00 11.59
CA VAL A 330 17.24 -3.42 12.81
C VAL A 330 18.23 -2.29 12.48
N ALA A 331 19.11 -2.51 11.51
CA ALA A 331 20.05 -1.48 11.05
C ALA A 331 19.32 -0.22 10.54
N ALA A 332 18.24 -0.41 9.78
CA ALA A 332 17.41 0.70 9.33
C ALA A 332 16.74 1.44 10.50
N LEU A 333 16.16 0.72 11.47
CA LEU A 333 15.57 1.35 12.66
C LEU A 333 16.59 2.17 13.46
N LYS A 334 17.83 1.71 13.59
CA LYS A 334 18.90 2.48 14.24
C LYS A 334 19.18 3.80 13.51
N GLN A 335 19.29 3.75 12.19
CA GLN A 335 19.47 4.97 11.37
C GLN A 335 18.26 5.91 11.47
N ILE A 336 17.03 5.39 11.51
CA ILE A 336 15.83 6.22 11.72
C ILE A 336 15.86 6.88 13.10
N ARG A 337 16.31 6.17 14.13
CA ARG A 337 16.41 6.71 15.50
C ARG A 337 17.42 7.86 15.60
N GLU A 338 18.55 7.75 14.91
CA GLU A 338 19.60 8.78 14.87
C GLU A 338 19.15 10.00 14.05
N ASN A 339 18.58 9.79 12.87
CA ASN A 339 18.28 10.85 11.90
C ASN A 339 16.86 11.42 12.03
N LYS A 340 15.96 10.73 12.74
CA LYS A 340 14.56 11.09 12.96
C LYS A 340 13.78 11.37 11.67
N PHE A 341 14.05 10.58 10.62
CA PHE A 341 13.36 10.68 9.33
C PHE A 341 11.84 10.70 9.53
N TYR A 342 11.18 11.65 8.87
CA TYR A 342 9.72 11.85 8.98
C TYR A 342 9.18 11.96 10.41
N LYS A 343 9.99 12.39 11.38
CA LYS A 343 9.64 12.45 12.82
C LYS A 343 9.25 11.09 13.41
N VAL A 344 9.66 9.99 12.77
CA VAL A 344 9.51 8.65 13.33
C VAL A 344 10.62 8.42 14.34
N THR A 345 10.28 7.99 15.54
CA THR A 345 11.27 7.72 16.60
C THR A 345 11.10 6.30 17.13
N PRO A 346 11.95 5.35 16.71
CA PRO A 346 12.00 4.01 17.29
C PRO A 346 12.36 4.07 18.78
N ILE A 347 11.59 3.36 19.61
CA ILE A 347 11.63 3.39 21.08
C ILE A 347 11.57 1.97 21.62
N SER A 348 12.24 1.72 22.75
CA SER A 348 12.05 0.51 23.55
C SER A 348 11.47 0.83 24.91
N PHE A 349 10.70 -0.11 25.45
CA PHE A 349 10.31 -0.15 26.86
C PHE A 349 10.90 -1.41 27.48
N GLU A 350 11.47 -1.29 28.68
CA GLU A 350 12.07 -2.39 29.40
C GLU A 350 11.51 -2.49 30.82
N LEU A 351 11.18 -3.70 31.25
CA LEU A 351 10.73 -3.99 32.60
C LEU A 351 11.81 -4.79 33.34
N TRP A 352 12.28 -4.27 34.46
CA TRP A 352 13.37 -4.83 35.24
C TRP A 352 12.88 -5.39 36.57
N ASP A 353 13.37 -6.56 36.94
CA ASP A 353 13.34 -7.08 38.32
C ASP A 353 14.76 -6.96 38.86
N GLN A 354 15.01 -5.95 39.68
CA GLN A 354 16.37 -5.55 40.05
C GLN A 354 17.20 -5.24 38.79
N ASP A 355 18.25 -6.00 38.51
CA ASP A 355 19.14 -5.82 37.36
C ASP A 355 18.79 -6.73 36.17
N GLU A 356 17.78 -7.61 36.29
CA GLU A 356 17.37 -8.52 35.23
C GLU A 356 16.23 -7.92 34.40
N MET A 357 16.37 -7.91 33.07
CA MET A 357 15.29 -7.50 32.16
C MET A 357 14.32 -8.66 31.93
N VAL A 358 13.11 -8.53 32.47
CA VAL A 358 12.13 -9.62 32.53
C VAL A 358 11.03 -9.52 31.50
N ALA A 359 10.89 -8.36 30.88
CA ALA A 359 10.02 -8.11 29.74
C ALA A 359 10.48 -6.84 29.03
N GLY A 360 10.11 -6.71 27.76
CA GLY A 360 10.35 -5.50 27.02
C GLY A 360 9.74 -5.55 25.63
N GLU A 361 9.66 -4.40 24.99
CA GLU A 361 9.22 -4.28 23.62
C GLU A 361 9.98 -3.20 22.87
N ILE A 362 9.99 -3.33 21.55
CA ILE A 362 10.33 -2.24 20.64
C ILE A 362 9.07 -1.77 19.92
N GLY A 363 9.07 -0.50 19.57
CA GLY A 363 8.03 0.15 18.79
C GLY A 363 8.55 1.44 18.20
N TYR A 364 7.65 2.29 17.70
CA TYR A 364 8.01 3.63 17.26
C TYR A 364 6.92 4.65 17.58
N GLN A 365 7.35 5.88 17.84
CA GLN A 365 6.49 7.03 18.01
C GLN A 365 6.35 7.78 16.68
N VAL A 366 5.12 8.22 16.41
CA VAL A 366 4.78 9.20 15.38
C VAL A 366 3.78 10.19 15.98
N GLY A 367 4.25 11.38 16.36
CA GLY A 367 3.46 12.34 17.13
C GLY A 367 2.96 11.76 18.45
N ALA A 368 1.66 11.85 18.72
CA ALA A 368 0.99 11.31 19.90
C ALA A 368 0.47 9.87 19.72
N CYS A 369 1.00 9.12 18.74
CA CYS A 369 0.72 7.69 18.56
C CYS A 369 2.00 6.89 18.80
N TYR A 370 1.90 5.88 19.67
CA TYR A 370 2.92 4.85 19.82
C TYR A 370 2.47 3.58 19.09
N THR A 371 3.32 3.00 18.26
CA THR A 371 3.04 1.76 17.54
C THR A 371 3.96 0.67 18.06
N SER A 372 3.39 -0.36 18.69
CA SER A 372 4.14 -1.54 19.11
C SER A 372 4.51 -2.39 17.91
N LEU A 373 5.75 -2.87 17.91
CA LEU A 373 6.25 -3.80 16.92
C LEU A 373 6.30 -5.22 17.49
N SER A 374 7.26 -5.48 18.38
CA SER A 374 7.48 -6.82 18.95
C SER A 374 7.98 -6.70 20.38
N GLY A 375 7.68 -7.70 21.19
CA GLY A 375 8.08 -7.76 22.59
C GLY A 375 8.36 -9.18 23.05
N PHE A 376 8.88 -9.28 24.27
CA PHE A 376 9.31 -10.50 24.92
C PHE A 376 9.00 -10.46 26.41
N TYR A 377 9.01 -11.61 27.08
CA TYR A 377 8.97 -11.72 28.54
C TYR A 377 9.59 -13.05 28.99
N THR A 378 10.27 -13.04 30.13
CA THR A 378 10.92 -14.22 30.74
C THR A 378 10.23 -14.65 32.03
N GLN A 379 9.45 -13.77 32.67
CA GLN A 379 8.73 -14.08 33.91
C GLN A 379 7.20 -14.02 33.74
N ASN A 380 6.50 -14.87 34.50
CA ASN A 380 5.04 -14.88 34.54
C ASN A 380 4.48 -13.49 34.91
N SER A 381 3.49 -13.03 34.12
CA SER A 381 2.84 -11.71 34.23
C SER A 381 3.73 -10.49 33.91
N ALA A 382 5.04 -10.64 33.69
CA ALA A 382 5.93 -9.51 33.42
C ALA A 382 5.52 -8.76 32.15
N GLY A 383 5.20 -9.48 31.06
CA GLY A 383 4.72 -8.85 29.82
C GLY A 383 3.44 -8.03 30.03
N THR A 384 2.45 -8.54 30.76
CA THR A 384 1.21 -7.76 31.04
C THR A 384 1.48 -6.56 31.96
N ILE A 385 2.39 -6.69 32.93
CA ILE A 385 2.79 -5.57 33.80
C ILE A 385 3.49 -4.48 32.97
N GLN A 386 4.42 -4.87 32.08
CA GLN A 386 5.10 -3.97 31.16
C GLN A 386 4.07 -3.23 30.29
N LEU A 387 3.14 -3.95 29.66
CA LEU A 387 2.10 -3.31 28.84
C LEU A 387 1.22 -2.33 29.65
N CYS A 388 0.78 -2.70 30.86
CA CYS A 388 -0.03 -1.79 31.68
C CYS A 388 0.73 -0.55 32.12
N ALA A 389 2.01 -0.70 32.49
CA ALA A 389 2.85 0.42 32.89
C ALA A 389 3.17 1.33 31.70
N THR A 390 3.49 0.76 30.54
CA THR A 390 3.69 1.51 29.28
C THR A 390 2.43 2.27 28.87
N ALA A 391 1.24 1.68 28.95
CA ALA A 391 -0.01 2.38 28.63
C ALA A 391 -0.21 3.62 29.52
N LYS A 392 0.02 3.49 30.83
CA LYS A 392 -0.12 4.61 31.77
C LYS A 392 0.95 5.67 31.60
N LEU A 393 2.17 5.28 31.25
CA LEU A 393 3.23 6.22 30.91
C LEU A 393 2.92 7.00 29.63
N LEU A 394 2.43 6.32 28.59
CA LEU A 394 1.99 6.93 27.34
C LEU A 394 0.85 7.93 27.59
N GLU A 395 -0.19 7.52 28.33
CA GLU A 395 -1.34 8.36 28.69
C GLU A 395 -0.87 9.66 29.38
N ALA A 396 -0.06 9.53 30.43
CA ALA A 396 0.44 10.69 31.16
C ALA A 396 1.36 11.58 30.30
N SER A 397 2.10 10.98 29.37
CA SER A 397 2.96 11.69 28.41
C SER A 397 2.18 12.35 27.25
N GLY A 398 0.85 12.37 27.33
CA GLY A 398 -0.02 13.05 26.38
C GLY A 398 -0.26 12.30 25.08
N PHE A 399 0.11 11.02 24.99
CA PHE A 399 -0.25 10.22 23.83
C PHE A 399 -1.77 10.07 23.74
N LEU A 400 -2.31 10.00 22.53
CA LEU A 400 -3.75 9.88 22.28
C LEU A 400 -4.18 8.44 22.00
N VAL A 401 -3.27 7.62 21.48
CA VAL A 401 -3.58 6.24 21.12
C VAL A 401 -2.32 5.37 21.11
N TRP A 402 -2.51 4.10 21.45
CA TRP A 402 -1.52 3.06 21.25
C TRP A 402 -1.97 2.09 20.14
N ASP A 403 -1.24 2.08 19.02
CA ASP A 403 -1.39 1.08 17.96
C ASP A 403 -0.68 -0.22 18.34
N LEU A 404 -1.46 -1.27 18.60
CA LEU A 404 -0.96 -2.60 18.92
C LEU A 404 -0.87 -3.50 17.69
N GLY A 405 -1.11 -2.99 16.48
CA GLY A 405 -0.97 -3.75 15.23
C GLY A 405 -2.11 -4.76 15.00
N MET A 406 -1.78 -6.05 14.95
CA MET A 406 -2.76 -7.12 14.69
C MET A 406 -3.66 -7.39 15.89
N VAL A 407 -4.93 -7.73 15.65
CA VAL A 407 -5.89 -8.13 16.69
C VAL A 407 -5.49 -9.48 17.28
N MET A 408 -5.38 -9.54 18.61
CA MET A 408 -5.08 -10.76 19.37
C MET A 408 -5.86 -10.73 20.69
N ASP A 409 -6.24 -11.89 21.21
CA ASP A 409 -7.13 -12.00 22.39
C ASP A 409 -6.60 -11.26 23.62
N TYR A 410 -5.29 -11.34 23.88
CA TYR A 410 -4.70 -10.66 25.03
C TYR A 410 -4.77 -9.13 24.92
N LYS A 411 -4.75 -8.57 23.70
CA LYS A 411 -4.88 -7.12 23.45
C LYS A 411 -6.32 -6.67 23.72
N LEU A 412 -7.30 -7.49 23.33
CA LEU A 412 -8.71 -7.24 23.65
C LEU A 412 -8.95 -7.29 25.16
N LYS A 413 -8.34 -8.26 25.87
CA LYS A 413 -8.38 -8.33 27.34
C LYS A 413 -7.70 -7.14 28.03
N LEU A 414 -6.73 -6.50 27.38
CA LEU A 414 -6.09 -5.27 27.84
C LEU A 414 -7.01 -4.04 27.66
N GLY A 415 -8.11 -4.16 26.90
CA GLY A 415 -9.04 -3.07 26.60
C GLY A 415 -8.90 -2.50 25.18
N ALA A 416 -8.04 -3.08 24.34
CA ALA A 416 -7.90 -2.65 22.96
C ALA A 416 -9.12 -3.02 22.12
N GLN A 417 -9.37 -2.25 21.07
CA GLN A 417 -10.49 -2.44 20.16
C GLN A 417 -9.98 -2.66 18.73
N SER A 418 -10.69 -3.51 17.99
CA SER A 418 -10.45 -3.70 16.57
C SER A 418 -11.19 -2.65 15.76
N VAL A 419 -10.47 -1.81 15.03
CA VAL A 419 -11.04 -0.78 14.15
C VAL A 419 -10.74 -1.06 12.68
N SER A 420 -11.55 -0.50 11.77
CA SER A 420 -11.26 -0.56 10.33
C SER A 420 -10.00 0.23 9.98
N TRP A 421 -9.36 -0.07 8.86
CA TRP A 421 -8.22 0.70 8.33
C TRP A 421 -8.51 2.21 8.23
N ASN A 422 -9.68 2.61 7.71
CA ASN A 422 -10.04 4.03 7.57
C ASN A 422 -10.23 4.71 8.93
N SER A 423 -10.86 4.03 9.89
CA SER A 423 -11.02 4.52 11.26
C SER A 423 -9.65 4.68 11.94
N PHE A 424 -8.75 3.71 11.75
CA PHE A 424 -7.37 3.80 12.22
C PHE A 424 -6.65 5.01 11.64
N LEU A 425 -6.63 5.18 10.31
CA LEU A 425 -5.92 6.31 9.68
C LEU A 425 -6.43 7.66 10.17
N ASN A 426 -7.74 7.80 10.37
CA ASN A 426 -8.30 9.02 10.95
C ASN A 426 -7.74 9.29 12.35
N ILE A 427 -7.73 8.30 13.24
CA ILE A 427 -7.18 8.45 14.60
C ILE A 427 -5.67 8.72 14.55
N PHE A 428 -4.93 7.92 13.78
CA PHE A 428 -3.49 8.01 13.63
C PHE A 428 -3.05 9.38 13.08
N TYR A 429 -3.71 9.89 12.04
CA TYR A 429 -3.38 11.20 11.47
C TYR A 429 -3.77 12.39 12.34
N GLN A 430 -4.74 12.25 13.25
CA GLN A 430 -4.97 13.26 14.28
C GLN A 430 -3.86 13.21 15.33
N ALA A 431 -3.54 12.01 15.86
CA ALA A 431 -2.48 11.83 16.84
C ALA A 431 -1.10 12.31 16.33
N ARG A 432 -0.79 12.04 15.06
CA ARG A 432 0.46 12.47 14.40
C ARG A 432 0.69 13.98 14.40
N LYS A 433 -0.36 14.80 14.51
CA LYS A 433 -0.24 16.28 14.52
C LYS A 433 0.27 16.81 15.85
N GLN A 434 0.09 16.05 16.93
CA GLN A 434 0.49 16.43 18.28
C GLN A 434 1.88 15.88 18.58
N GLN A 435 2.73 16.71 19.17
CA GLN A 435 4.04 16.29 19.66
C GLN A 435 3.90 15.87 21.13
N CYS A 436 4.54 14.75 21.49
CA CYS A 436 4.59 14.25 22.85
C CYS A 436 6.03 13.87 23.20
N GLU A 437 6.38 14.01 24.47
CA GLU A 437 7.65 13.57 25.03
C GLU A 437 7.37 12.82 26.33
N PHE A 438 8.21 11.84 26.65
CA PHE A 438 8.03 11.06 27.87
C PHE A 438 8.37 11.89 29.10
N LEU A 439 7.44 11.94 30.06
CA LEU A 439 7.57 12.77 31.26
C LEU A 439 8.54 12.22 32.31
N VAL A 440 8.78 10.91 32.29
CA VAL A 440 9.55 10.21 33.30
C VAL A 440 10.12 8.93 32.71
N ASP A 441 11.36 8.62 33.09
CA ASP A 441 12.06 7.36 32.83
C ASP A 441 12.52 6.76 34.18
N ASN A 442 12.85 5.48 34.18
CA ASN A 442 13.38 4.75 35.33
C ASN A 442 12.47 4.85 36.56
N VAL A 443 11.23 4.39 36.39
CA VAL A 443 10.13 4.58 37.34
C VAL A 443 9.51 3.26 37.77
N ASN A 444 9.11 3.16 39.03
CA ASN A 444 8.44 1.96 39.53
C ASN A 444 7.13 1.69 38.75
N ALA A 445 6.97 0.47 38.25
CA ALA A 445 5.83 0.11 37.42
C ALA A 445 4.49 0.27 38.15
N GLN A 446 4.43 0.03 39.47
CA GLN A 446 3.22 0.27 40.25
C GLN A 446 2.90 1.77 40.38
N ASP A 447 3.92 2.61 40.59
CA ASP A 447 3.70 4.04 40.77
C ASP A 447 3.21 4.71 39.49
N VAL A 448 3.71 4.29 38.32
CA VAL A 448 3.13 4.69 37.03
C VAL A 448 1.70 4.21 36.90
N ILE A 449 1.43 2.92 37.18
CA ILE A 449 0.09 2.35 37.03
C ILE A 449 -0.95 3.08 37.91
N LYS A 450 -0.53 3.57 39.09
CA LYS A 450 -1.38 4.28 40.04
C LYS A 450 -1.37 5.81 39.88
N ASN A 451 -0.66 6.35 38.87
CA ASN A 451 -0.46 7.79 38.69
C ASN A 451 0.12 8.49 39.94
N ARG A 452 1.06 7.85 40.63
CA ARG A 452 1.65 8.35 41.89
C ARG A 452 2.98 9.09 41.73
N HIS A 453 3.58 9.04 40.54
CA HIS A 453 4.84 9.72 40.31
C HIS A 453 4.59 11.24 40.18
N PRO A 454 5.36 12.11 40.85
CA PRO A 454 5.13 13.57 40.88
C PRO A 454 5.05 14.22 39.48
N SER A 455 5.83 13.71 38.52
CA SER A 455 5.80 14.19 37.13
C SER A 455 4.54 13.79 36.36
N LEU A 456 3.75 12.82 36.84
CA LEU A 456 2.52 12.34 36.19
C LEU A 456 1.26 13.09 36.68
N THR A 457 1.35 13.83 37.79
CA THR A 457 0.21 14.53 38.40
C THR A 457 0.06 16.00 37.94
N MET A 458 0.94 16.49 37.07
CA MET A 458 0.91 17.90 36.62
C MET A 458 -0.07 18.20 35.46
N ASN A 459 -0.68 17.17 34.85
CA ASN A 459 -1.52 17.33 33.65
C ASN A 459 -3.00 16.88 33.84
N THR A 460 -3.46 16.65 35.08
CA THR A 460 -4.87 16.34 35.37
C THR A 460 -5.70 17.57 35.62
#